data_AF-A0A259FU56-F1
#
_entry.id   AF-A0A259FU56-F1
#
_cell.length_a   1.000
_cell.length_b   1.000
_cell.length_c   1.000
_cell.angle_alpha   90.00
_cell.angle_beta   90.00
_cell.angle_gamma   90.00
#
_symmetry.space_group_name_H-M   'P 1'
#
loop_
_entity.id
_entity.type
_entity.pdbx_description
1 polymer ?
#
loop_
_entity_poly.entity_id
_entity_poly.type
_entity_poly.pdbx_seq_one_letter_code
_entity_poly.pdbx_strand_id
1 'polypeptide(L)'
;MATKATSKKSSSKSSAVDHPKALIIAEKPSVASDIAKALGGFTKYEDYFESDDFVISSAVGHLLEIAAPEEFDVKRGKWSFANLPVVPPYFDLRPIAKTESRLKVLQKLIKRKDVTELINACDAGREGELIFRLIAQHAKAPQAIKRLWLQSMTPAAIREGFASLRSDTDMQPLADAARCRSEADWLVGINGTRAMTAFNSKSGGFFLTTVGRVQTPTLSIVVEREELIRKFVSKDYWEVKAEFIACSRESTLE
;
A
#
# COMPACT_ATOMS: atom_id res chain seq x y z
N MET A 1 59.75 19.00 -45.57
CA MET A 1 59.17 19.37 -44.27
C MET A 1 57.79 19.97 -44.52
N ALA A 2 56.72 19.19 -44.32
CA ALA A 2 55.35 19.66 -44.45
C ALA A 2 54.62 19.35 -43.14
N THR A 3 54.42 20.38 -42.32
CA THR A 3 53.73 20.30 -41.02
C THR A 3 52.23 20.45 -41.26
N LYS A 4 51.47 19.37 -41.06
CA LYS A 4 50.00 19.39 -41.02
C LYS A 4 49.54 19.93 -39.67
N ALA A 5 48.89 21.09 -39.68
CA ALA A 5 48.19 21.66 -38.53
C ALA A 5 46.90 20.88 -38.28
N THR A 6 46.78 20.27 -37.09
CA THR A 6 45.56 19.62 -36.61
C THR A 6 44.69 20.65 -35.88
N SER A 7 43.59 21.04 -36.53
CA SER A 7 42.50 21.81 -35.92
C SER A 7 41.74 20.94 -34.91
N LYS A 8 41.91 21.23 -33.61
CA LYS A 8 41.03 20.72 -32.55
C LYS A 8 39.73 21.52 -32.57
N LYS A 9 38.65 20.93 -33.09
CA LYS A 9 37.28 21.40 -32.85
C LYS A 9 36.96 21.22 -31.37
N SER A 10 36.90 22.31 -30.61
CA SER A 10 36.27 22.32 -29.29
C SER A 10 34.76 22.26 -29.48
N SER A 11 34.16 21.09 -29.30
CA SER A 11 32.71 20.98 -29.15
C SER A 11 32.33 21.55 -27.79
N SER A 12 31.76 22.77 -27.80
CA SER A 12 31.06 23.33 -26.65
C SER A 12 29.91 22.39 -26.29
N LYS A 13 30.06 21.65 -25.20
CA LYS A 13 28.93 20.97 -24.55
C LYS A 13 27.99 22.06 -24.05
N SER A 14 26.93 22.29 -24.83
CA SER A 14 25.69 22.89 -24.34
C SER A 14 25.27 22.10 -23.09
N SER A 15 25.34 22.74 -21.94
CA SER A 15 24.70 22.23 -20.73
C SER A 15 23.21 22.44 -20.91
N ALA A 16 22.53 21.40 -21.38
CA ALA A 16 21.07 21.37 -21.36
C ALA A 16 20.65 21.57 -19.91
N VAL A 17 19.99 22.71 -19.64
CA VAL A 17 19.29 22.92 -18.38
C VAL A 17 18.14 21.92 -18.41
N ASP A 18 18.25 20.85 -17.64
CA ASP A 18 17.20 19.85 -17.47
C ASP A 18 15.93 20.59 -17.00
N HIS A 19 14.88 20.58 -17.82
CA HIS A 19 13.59 21.16 -17.46
C HIS A 19 13.05 20.39 -16.24
N PRO A 20 12.72 21.06 -15.12
CA PRO A 20 12.26 20.37 -13.93
C PRO A 20 10.94 19.64 -14.20
N LYS A 21 10.85 18.41 -13.68
CA LYS A 21 9.70 17.51 -13.83
C LYS A 21 9.18 17.04 -12.48
N ALA A 22 7.92 16.65 -12.45
CA ALA A 22 7.32 15.94 -11.33
C ALA A 22 7.16 14.44 -11.65
N LEU A 23 7.54 13.58 -10.71
CA LEU A 23 7.33 12.13 -10.82
C LEU A 23 6.03 11.73 -10.12
N ILE A 24 5.06 11.28 -10.90
CA ILE A 24 3.78 10.73 -10.46
C ILE A 24 3.96 9.24 -10.20
N ILE A 25 3.68 8.79 -8.98
CA ILE A 25 3.74 7.39 -8.58
C ILE A 25 2.32 6.91 -8.27
N ALA A 26 1.80 6.07 -9.15
CA ALA A 26 0.51 5.40 -8.96
C ALA A 26 0.68 4.06 -8.22
N GLU A 27 -0.40 3.51 -7.67
CA GLU A 27 -0.35 2.17 -7.08
C GLU A 27 -0.24 1.08 -8.15
N LYS A 28 -1.02 1.20 -9.24
CA LYS A 28 -1.20 0.16 -10.26
C LYS A 28 -0.86 0.69 -11.66
N PRO A 29 -0.38 -0.17 -12.59
CA PRO A 29 -0.07 0.24 -13.96
C PRO A 29 -1.27 0.79 -14.73
N SER A 30 -2.48 0.27 -14.45
CA SER A 30 -3.73 0.76 -15.06
C SER A 30 -3.99 2.22 -14.70
N VAL A 31 -3.85 2.59 -13.42
CA VAL A 31 -4.03 3.97 -12.95
C VAL A 31 -2.99 4.90 -13.59
N ALA A 32 -1.72 4.48 -13.66
CA ALA A 32 -0.68 5.24 -14.37
C ALA A 32 -1.05 5.48 -15.84
N SER A 33 -1.58 4.46 -16.52
CA SER A 33 -2.03 4.57 -17.91
C SER A 33 -3.23 5.51 -18.06
N ASP A 34 -4.18 5.51 -17.12
CA ASP A 34 -5.36 6.38 -17.19
C ASP A 34 -4.98 7.84 -16.94
N ILE A 35 -4.04 8.10 -16.02
CA ILE A 35 -3.47 9.43 -15.81
C ILE A 35 -2.76 9.92 -17.09
N ALA A 36 -1.90 9.10 -17.68
CA ALA A 36 -1.19 9.46 -18.91
C ALA A 36 -2.15 9.79 -20.07
N LYS A 37 -3.24 9.03 -20.22
CA LYS A 37 -4.28 9.31 -21.24
C LYS A 37 -5.07 10.59 -20.94
N ALA A 38 -5.41 10.84 -19.68
CA ALA A 38 -6.23 11.99 -19.30
C ALA A 38 -5.50 13.32 -19.43
N LEU A 39 -4.20 13.33 -19.13
CA LEU A 39 -3.32 14.50 -19.25
C LEU A 39 -2.79 14.70 -20.68
N GLY A 40 -2.53 13.61 -21.42
CA GLY A 40 -2.03 13.67 -22.79
C GLY A 40 -0.55 14.08 -22.91
N GLY A 41 0.02 13.96 -24.10
CA GLY A 41 1.40 14.41 -24.38
C GLY A 41 2.52 13.48 -23.87
N PHE A 42 2.20 12.24 -23.51
CA PHE A 42 3.19 11.29 -22.98
C PHE A 42 3.75 10.35 -24.05
N THR A 43 5.07 10.17 -24.01
CA THR A 43 5.75 9.04 -24.66
C THR A 43 5.76 7.86 -23.70
N LYS A 44 5.35 6.69 -24.18
CA LYS A 44 5.36 5.45 -23.40
C LYS A 44 6.73 4.77 -23.50
N TYR A 45 7.33 4.47 -22.35
CA TYR A 45 8.50 3.60 -22.21
C TYR A 45 8.08 2.26 -21.60
N GLU A 46 9.04 1.37 -21.38
CA GLU A 46 8.78 0.04 -20.81
C GLU A 46 8.08 0.11 -19.45
N ASP A 47 8.57 0.98 -18.55
CA ASP A 47 8.16 1.00 -17.15
C ASP A 47 7.53 2.33 -16.67
N TYR A 48 7.48 3.33 -17.54
CA TYR A 48 6.98 4.65 -17.22
C TYR A 48 6.49 5.38 -18.47
N PHE A 49 5.77 6.47 -18.25
CA PHE A 49 5.38 7.44 -19.27
C PHE A 49 6.13 8.75 -19.00
N GLU A 50 6.51 9.47 -20.03
CA GLU A 50 7.21 10.75 -19.87
C GLU A 50 6.70 11.81 -20.86
N SER A 51 6.49 13.01 -20.35
CA SER A 51 6.22 14.24 -21.10
C SER A 51 7.24 15.31 -20.69
N ASP A 52 7.08 16.54 -21.18
CA ASP A 52 7.99 17.65 -20.84
C ASP A 52 7.97 17.97 -19.33
N ASP A 53 6.80 17.91 -18.70
CA ASP A 53 6.62 18.30 -17.29
C ASP A 53 6.54 17.10 -16.31
N PHE A 54 6.21 15.91 -16.80
CA PHE A 54 5.86 14.78 -15.93
C PHE A 54 6.55 13.47 -16.33
N VAL A 55 6.86 12.68 -15.31
CA VAL A 55 7.17 11.25 -15.42
C VAL A 55 6.11 10.50 -14.65
N ILE A 56 5.52 9.44 -15.21
CA ILE A 56 4.49 8.63 -14.54
C ILE A 56 4.96 7.18 -14.45
N SER A 57 5.00 6.61 -13.25
CA SER A 57 5.22 5.17 -13.05
C SER A 57 4.31 4.61 -11.95
N SER A 58 4.46 3.33 -11.61
CA SER A 58 3.59 2.66 -10.64
C SER A 58 4.32 1.68 -9.72
N ALA A 59 3.83 1.52 -8.49
CA ALA A 59 4.41 0.68 -7.45
C ALA A 59 4.03 -0.82 -7.51
N VAL A 60 2.98 -1.22 -8.25
CA VAL A 60 2.40 -2.59 -8.25
C VAL A 60 2.04 -3.12 -6.85
N GLY A 61 1.52 -2.24 -5.99
CA GLY A 61 1.21 -2.54 -4.59
C GLY A 61 2.40 -2.27 -3.66
N HIS A 62 2.49 -3.02 -2.55
CA HIS A 62 3.60 -2.91 -1.60
C HIS A 62 4.91 -3.43 -2.21
N LEU A 63 5.95 -2.59 -2.18
CA LEU A 63 7.31 -2.93 -2.60
C LEU A 63 8.28 -3.16 -1.43
N LEU A 64 7.86 -2.69 -0.26
CA LEU A 64 8.62 -2.65 0.97
C LEU A 64 7.70 -3.10 2.10
N GLU A 65 8.30 -3.74 3.10
CA GLU A 65 7.64 -4.08 4.35
C GLU A 65 8.43 -3.47 5.52
N ILE A 66 7.74 -3.18 6.62
CA ILE A 66 8.41 -2.83 7.87
C ILE A 66 8.96 -4.08 8.54
N ALA A 67 10.12 -3.97 9.15
CA ALA A 67 10.75 -5.04 9.91
C ALA A 67 11.44 -4.49 11.16
N ALA A 68 11.59 -5.32 12.19
CA ALA A 68 12.56 -5.02 13.23
C ALA A 68 13.97 -4.99 12.60
N PRO A 69 14.84 -4.05 13.01
CA PRO A 69 16.26 -4.09 12.66
C PRO A 69 16.88 -5.42 13.09
N GLU A 70 17.90 -5.87 12.36
CA GLU A 70 18.47 -7.21 12.54
C GLU A 70 18.99 -7.45 13.97
N GLU A 71 19.54 -6.40 14.58
CA GLU A 71 20.04 -6.40 15.96
C GLU A 71 18.94 -6.58 17.01
N PHE A 72 17.68 -6.24 16.69
CA PHE A 72 16.53 -6.39 17.58
C PHE A 72 15.64 -7.59 17.21
N ASP A 73 15.89 -8.26 16.08
CA ASP A 73 15.04 -9.37 15.63
C ASP A 73 15.41 -10.72 16.30
N VAL A 74 14.41 -11.34 16.92
CA VAL A 74 14.54 -12.67 17.53
C VAL A 74 14.38 -13.76 16.47
N LYS A 75 15.51 -14.39 16.11
CA LYS A 75 15.56 -15.48 15.12
C LYS A 75 14.68 -16.68 15.51
N ARG A 76 14.14 -17.37 14.49
CA ARG A 76 13.15 -18.46 14.57
C ARG A 76 13.45 -19.60 15.56
N GLY A 77 14.73 -19.86 15.87
CA GLY A 77 15.15 -20.87 16.85
C GLY A 77 15.20 -20.41 18.31
N LYS A 78 14.93 -19.13 18.59
CA LYS A 78 15.00 -18.52 19.93
C LYS A 78 13.66 -17.99 20.43
N TRP A 79 12.56 -18.42 19.82
CA TRP A 79 11.21 -18.01 20.23
C TRP A 79 10.88 -18.62 21.59
N SER A 80 11.01 -17.81 22.64
CA SER A 80 10.68 -18.16 24.00
C SER A 80 10.05 -16.94 24.68
N PHE A 81 9.26 -17.18 25.73
CA PHE A 81 8.67 -16.10 26.52
C PHE A 81 9.71 -15.20 27.17
N ALA A 82 10.96 -15.66 27.36
CA ALA A 82 12.05 -14.84 27.89
C ALA A 82 12.52 -13.75 26.91
N ASN A 83 12.29 -13.95 25.61
CA ASN A 83 12.72 -13.02 24.55
C ASN A 83 11.53 -12.25 23.94
N LEU A 84 10.34 -12.33 24.55
CA LEU A 84 9.12 -11.66 24.07
C LEU A 84 8.57 -10.72 25.15
N PRO A 85 7.94 -9.58 24.78
CA PRO A 85 7.73 -9.12 23.41
C PRO A 85 8.98 -8.48 22.78
N VAL A 86 9.12 -8.61 21.46
CA VAL A 86 10.00 -7.81 20.63
C VAL A 86 9.31 -6.48 20.34
N VAL A 87 9.85 -5.41 20.89
CA VAL A 87 9.41 -4.03 20.63
C VAL A 87 10.66 -3.26 20.19
N PRO A 88 10.91 -3.12 18.88
CA PRO A 88 12.09 -2.41 18.42
C PRO A 88 11.93 -0.90 18.66
N PRO A 89 13.02 -0.16 18.90
CA PRO A 89 12.96 1.30 19.08
C PRO A 89 12.57 2.04 17.79
N TYR A 90 12.77 1.42 16.63
CA TYR A 90 12.36 1.89 15.31
C TYR A 90 12.14 0.70 14.38
N PHE A 91 11.42 0.93 13.27
CA PHE A 91 11.24 -0.04 12.21
C PHE A 91 12.11 0.29 11.00
N ASP A 92 12.81 -0.71 10.50
CA ASP A 92 13.51 -0.67 9.21
C ASP A 92 12.58 -1.03 8.07
N LEU A 93 12.99 -0.66 6.84
CA LEU A 93 12.28 -1.03 5.62
C LEU A 93 13.04 -2.11 4.87
N ARG A 94 12.36 -3.23 4.60
CA ARG A 94 12.90 -4.36 3.86
C ARG A 94 12.25 -4.47 2.48
N PRO A 95 13.02 -4.50 1.39
CA PRO A 95 12.49 -4.78 0.06
C PRO A 95 11.83 -6.16 -0.01
N ILE A 96 10.67 -6.23 -0.64
CA ILE A 96 10.01 -7.50 -0.93
C ILE A 96 10.68 -8.12 -2.16
N ALA A 97 11.29 -9.30 -1.99
CA ALA A 97 12.13 -9.94 -3.01
C ALA A 97 11.41 -10.10 -4.37
N LYS A 98 10.12 -10.45 -4.34
CA LYS A 98 9.30 -10.66 -5.55
C LYS A 98 9.16 -9.38 -6.40
N THR A 99 9.22 -8.21 -5.79
CA THR A 99 8.93 -6.92 -6.42
C THR A 99 10.13 -5.97 -6.41
N GLU A 100 11.32 -6.48 -6.08
CA GLU A 100 12.53 -5.68 -5.95
C GLU A 100 12.95 -5.00 -7.28
N SER A 101 12.71 -5.66 -8.42
CA SER A 101 12.96 -5.06 -9.74
C SER A 101 12.15 -3.78 -9.96
N ARG A 102 10.88 -3.77 -9.55
CA ARG A 102 10.02 -2.58 -9.62
C ARG A 102 10.49 -1.47 -8.69
N LEU A 103 10.91 -1.83 -7.48
CA LEU A 103 11.49 -0.87 -6.53
C LEU A 103 12.73 -0.18 -7.12
N LYS A 104 13.62 -0.93 -7.76
CA LYS A 104 14.82 -0.39 -8.43
C LYS A 104 14.46 0.60 -9.54
N VAL A 105 13.39 0.34 -10.31
CA VAL A 105 12.90 1.28 -11.32
C VAL A 105 12.47 2.59 -10.69
N LEU A 106 11.59 2.55 -9.67
CA LEU A 106 11.12 3.77 -9.01
C LEU A 106 12.28 4.52 -8.34
N GLN A 107 13.22 3.83 -7.71
CA GLN A 107 14.42 4.47 -7.15
C GLN A 107 15.25 5.20 -8.20
N LYS A 108 15.42 4.60 -9.39
CA LYS A 108 16.13 5.26 -10.50
C LYS A 108 15.38 6.52 -10.95
N LEU A 109 14.06 6.45 -11.10
CA LEU A 109 13.24 7.60 -11.51
C LEU A 109 13.27 8.72 -10.46
N ILE A 110 13.11 8.37 -9.17
CA ILE A 110 13.19 9.32 -8.05
C ILE A 110 14.55 10.01 -7.98
N LYS A 111 15.65 9.32 -8.36
CA LYS A 111 17.00 9.88 -8.29
C LYS A 111 17.44 10.64 -9.55
N ARG A 112 16.57 10.78 -10.55
CA ARG A 112 16.89 11.60 -11.73
C ARG A 112 17.07 13.07 -11.30
N LYS A 113 17.98 13.78 -11.97
CA LYS A 113 18.31 15.17 -11.63
C LYS A 113 17.22 16.16 -11.99
N ASP A 114 16.45 15.85 -13.01
CA ASP A 114 15.32 16.65 -13.49
C ASP A 114 14.06 16.45 -12.64
N VAL A 115 13.98 15.40 -11.83
CA VAL A 115 12.83 15.13 -10.95
C VAL A 115 12.96 15.91 -9.64
N THR A 116 12.15 16.97 -9.51
CA THR A 116 12.20 17.91 -8.38
C THR A 116 11.00 17.80 -7.43
N GLU A 117 9.92 17.17 -7.88
CA GLU A 117 8.69 16.95 -7.10
C GLU A 117 8.20 15.50 -7.25
N LEU A 118 7.59 14.95 -6.21
CA LEU A 118 6.88 13.67 -6.25
C LEU A 118 5.38 13.89 -6.04
N ILE A 119 4.56 13.27 -6.89
CA ILE A 119 3.11 13.27 -6.77
C ILE A 119 2.66 11.86 -6.39
N ASN A 120 2.12 11.72 -5.18
CA ASN A 120 1.49 10.49 -4.74
C ASN A 120 0.11 10.35 -5.41
N ALA A 121 0.01 9.40 -6.34
CA ALA A 121 -1.22 9.03 -7.05
C ALA A 121 -1.68 7.60 -6.71
N CYS A 122 -1.25 7.04 -5.57
CA CYS A 122 -1.80 5.79 -5.05
C CYS A 122 -3.26 5.95 -4.62
N ASP A 123 -3.97 4.84 -4.41
CA ASP A 123 -5.40 4.86 -4.09
C ASP A 123 -5.71 5.78 -2.89
N ALA A 124 -6.85 6.47 -2.93
CA ALA A 124 -7.23 7.51 -1.97
C ALA A 124 -7.62 6.92 -0.59
N GLY A 125 -6.61 6.50 0.17
CA GLY A 125 -6.78 5.90 1.49
C GLY A 125 -5.45 5.64 2.20
N ARG A 126 -5.53 5.07 3.40
CA ARG A 126 -4.37 4.79 4.26
C ARG A 126 -3.32 3.90 3.59
N GLU A 127 -3.76 2.81 2.95
CA GLU A 127 -2.83 1.87 2.29
C GLU A 127 -2.07 2.53 1.15
N GLY A 128 -2.75 3.29 0.29
CA GLY A 128 -2.11 4.02 -0.80
C GLY A 128 -1.12 5.08 -0.29
N GLU A 129 -1.47 5.78 0.79
CA GLU A 129 -0.53 6.71 1.46
C GLU A 129 0.71 5.96 1.97
N LEU A 130 0.53 4.82 2.65
CA LEU A 130 1.63 4.02 3.19
C LEU A 130 2.58 3.52 2.09
N ILE A 131 2.04 2.94 1.02
CA ILE A 131 2.84 2.41 -0.11
C ILE A 131 3.81 3.47 -0.63
N PHE A 132 3.29 4.66 -0.96
CA PHE A 132 4.09 5.76 -1.47
C PHE A 132 5.14 6.21 -0.45
N ARG A 133 4.75 6.38 0.81
CA ARG A 133 5.64 6.86 1.88
C ARG A 133 6.81 5.92 2.12
N LEU A 134 6.57 4.61 2.12
CA LEU A 134 7.64 3.62 2.28
C LEU A 134 8.64 3.70 1.11
N ILE A 135 8.15 3.83 -0.12
CA ILE A 135 9.01 3.97 -1.31
C ILE A 135 9.85 5.25 -1.23
N ALA A 136 9.23 6.39 -0.92
CA ALA A 136 9.94 7.67 -0.78
C ALA A 136 10.97 7.64 0.36
N GLN A 137 10.60 7.08 1.52
CA GLN A 137 11.49 6.91 2.68
C GLN A 137 12.70 6.02 2.31
N HIS A 138 12.46 4.87 1.69
CA HIS A 138 13.52 3.95 1.30
C HIS A 138 14.43 4.53 0.20
N ALA A 139 13.89 5.32 -0.72
CA ALA A 139 14.67 6.04 -1.72
C ALA A 139 15.45 7.23 -1.15
N LYS A 140 15.16 7.65 0.10
CA LYS A 140 15.64 8.89 0.73
C LYS A 140 15.36 10.10 -0.15
N ALA A 141 14.14 10.17 -0.68
CA ALA A 141 13.70 11.20 -1.61
C ALA A 141 13.75 12.59 -0.96
N PRO A 142 14.55 13.55 -1.48
CA PRO A 142 14.58 14.93 -0.96
C PRO A 142 13.48 15.83 -1.56
N GLN A 143 12.77 15.35 -2.58
CA GLN A 143 11.77 16.13 -3.31
C GLN A 143 10.56 16.50 -2.45
N ALA A 144 9.94 17.63 -2.78
CA ALA A 144 8.64 17.98 -2.25
C ALA A 144 7.58 16.94 -2.64
N ILE A 145 6.66 16.65 -1.74
CA ILE A 145 5.57 15.70 -1.97
C ILE A 145 4.26 16.46 -2.14
N LYS A 146 3.50 16.06 -3.16
CA LYS A 146 2.10 16.44 -3.37
C LYS A 146 1.23 15.20 -3.42
N ARG A 147 -0.06 15.35 -3.14
CA ARG A 147 -1.02 14.26 -3.17
C ARG A 147 -2.12 14.52 -4.20
N LEU A 148 -2.21 13.61 -5.15
CA LEU A 148 -3.35 13.49 -6.04
C LEU A 148 -4.42 12.64 -5.34
N TRP A 149 -5.59 13.24 -5.06
CA TRP A 149 -6.68 12.58 -4.35
C TRP A 149 -7.86 12.31 -5.29
N LEU A 150 -7.95 11.11 -5.83
CA LEU A 150 -8.99 10.72 -6.79
C LEU A 150 -10.04 9.81 -6.15
N GLN A 151 -11.31 10.18 -6.31
CA GLN A 151 -12.46 9.32 -6.02
C GLN A 151 -13.07 8.70 -7.28
N SER A 152 -12.63 9.15 -8.46
CA SER A 152 -13.08 8.71 -9.77
C SER A 152 -11.93 8.73 -10.76
N MET A 153 -11.92 7.79 -11.70
CA MET A 153 -10.89 7.66 -12.75
C MET A 153 -11.33 8.24 -14.10
N THR A 154 -12.39 9.06 -14.13
CA THR A 154 -12.77 9.74 -15.38
C THR A 154 -11.71 10.77 -15.77
N PRO A 155 -11.47 11.02 -17.07
CA PRO A 155 -10.47 12.01 -17.50
C PRO A 155 -10.71 13.42 -16.94
N ALA A 156 -11.97 13.80 -16.73
CA ALA A 156 -12.33 15.07 -16.11
C ALA A 156 -11.89 15.13 -14.63
N ALA A 157 -12.23 14.10 -13.84
CA ALA A 157 -11.85 14.03 -12.43
C ALA A 157 -10.32 13.99 -12.24
N ILE A 158 -9.59 13.32 -13.15
CA ILE A 158 -8.13 13.32 -13.13
C ILE A 158 -7.59 14.74 -13.35
N ARG A 159 -8.03 15.43 -14.41
CA ARG A 159 -7.56 16.80 -14.70
C ARG A 159 -7.90 17.78 -13.58
N GLU A 160 -9.09 17.69 -13.01
CA GLU A 160 -9.50 18.49 -11.85
C GLU A 160 -8.60 18.18 -10.63
N GLY A 161 -8.34 16.90 -10.34
CA GLY A 161 -7.47 16.50 -9.24
C GLY A 161 -6.04 17.04 -9.36
N PHE A 162 -5.50 17.13 -10.59
CA PHE A 162 -4.20 17.76 -10.83
C PHE A 162 -4.22 19.29 -10.65
N ALA A 163 -5.36 19.94 -10.88
CA ALA A 163 -5.50 21.37 -10.60
C ALA A 163 -5.58 21.67 -9.09
N SER A 164 -5.92 20.67 -8.26
CA SER A 164 -6.12 20.81 -6.81
C SER A 164 -5.33 19.79 -5.99
N LEU A 165 -4.02 19.65 -6.25
CA LEU A 165 -3.15 18.76 -5.48
C LEU A 165 -3.07 19.18 -4.01
N ARG A 166 -3.22 18.21 -3.10
CA ARG A 166 -3.09 18.45 -1.66
C ARG A 166 -1.62 18.53 -1.25
N SER A 167 -1.35 19.32 -0.20
CA SER A 167 0.00 19.47 0.31
C SER A 167 0.44 18.25 1.12
N ASP A 168 1.75 18.09 1.30
CA ASP A 168 2.30 17.07 2.18
C ASP A 168 1.78 17.20 3.63
N THR A 169 1.71 18.43 4.13
CA THR A 169 1.24 18.78 5.48
C THR A 169 -0.19 18.29 5.71
N ASP A 170 -1.09 18.48 4.74
CA ASP A 170 -2.49 18.04 4.85
C ASP A 170 -2.60 16.51 4.95
N MET A 171 -1.60 15.79 4.43
CA MET A 171 -1.59 14.33 4.40
C MET A 171 -0.89 13.69 5.60
N GLN A 172 -0.16 14.46 6.43
CA GLN A 172 0.57 13.92 7.58
C GLN A 172 -0.33 13.11 8.54
N PRO A 173 -1.55 13.55 8.92
CA PRO A 173 -2.43 12.75 9.78
C PRO A 173 -2.81 11.39 9.17
N LEU A 174 -2.98 11.32 7.85
CA LEU A 174 -3.27 10.07 7.16
C LEU A 174 -2.05 9.16 7.12
N ALA A 175 -0.86 9.73 6.87
CA ALA A 175 0.41 9.03 6.86
C ALA A 175 0.70 8.41 8.24
N ASP A 176 0.54 9.18 9.32
CA ASP A 176 0.69 8.72 10.69
C ASP A 176 -0.30 7.59 11.00
N ALA A 177 -1.58 7.77 10.67
CA ALA A 177 -2.60 6.75 10.90
C ALA A 177 -2.32 5.43 10.15
N ALA A 178 -1.75 5.52 8.94
CA ALA A 178 -1.37 4.34 8.16
C ALA A 178 -0.11 3.66 8.74
N ARG A 179 0.89 4.45 9.14
CA ARG A 179 2.13 3.96 9.77
C ARG A 179 1.85 3.29 11.11
N CYS A 180 1.11 3.96 12.01
CA CYS A 180 0.74 3.41 13.32
C CYS A 180 -0.02 2.09 13.18
N ARG A 181 -0.92 1.98 12.19
CA ARG A 181 -1.62 0.72 11.93
C ARG A 181 -0.64 -0.38 11.52
N SER A 182 0.25 -0.10 10.58
CA SER A 182 1.24 -1.08 10.10
C SER A 182 2.13 -1.59 11.25
N GLU A 183 2.65 -0.67 12.07
CA GLU A 183 3.48 -1.00 13.22
C GLU A 183 2.71 -1.76 14.31
N ALA A 184 1.48 -1.36 14.61
CA ALA A 184 0.63 -2.08 15.56
C ALA A 184 0.30 -3.50 15.10
N ASP A 185 -0.03 -3.67 13.81
CA ASP A 185 -0.30 -4.99 13.21
C ASP A 185 0.96 -5.87 13.25
N TRP A 186 2.15 -5.30 13.03
CA TRP A 186 3.43 -6.00 13.19
C TRP A 186 3.67 -6.41 14.65
N LEU A 187 3.54 -5.47 15.59
CA LEU A 187 3.79 -5.72 17.02
C LEU A 187 2.88 -6.81 17.57
N VAL A 188 1.57 -6.75 17.30
CA VAL A 188 0.62 -7.77 17.74
C VAL A 188 0.84 -9.09 17.00
N GLY A 189 1.00 -9.02 15.68
CA GLY A 189 1.09 -10.21 14.83
C GLY A 189 2.35 -11.04 15.11
N ILE A 190 3.52 -10.39 15.11
CA ILE A 190 4.81 -11.04 15.34
C ILE A 190 4.91 -11.57 16.77
N ASN A 191 4.61 -10.75 17.78
CA ASN A 191 4.73 -11.20 19.17
C ASN A 191 3.70 -12.29 19.50
N GLY A 192 2.45 -12.12 19.10
CA GLY A 192 1.40 -13.11 19.32
C GLY A 192 1.71 -14.44 18.63
N THR A 193 2.12 -14.39 17.36
CA THR A 193 2.46 -15.61 16.59
C THR A 193 3.66 -16.34 17.20
N ARG A 194 4.72 -15.61 17.58
CA ARG A 194 5.90 -16.19 18.22
C ARG A 194 5.55 -16.81 19.57
N ALA A 195 4.77 -16.12 20.40
CA ALA A 195 4.35 -16.61 21.71
C ALA A 195 3.48 -17.88 21.60
N MET A 196 2.46 -17.86 20.75
CA MET A 196 1.54 -19.00 20.59
C MET A 196 2.22 -20.19 19.91
N THR A 197 3.09 -19.95 18.93
CA THR A 197 3.90 -21.01 18.32
C THR A 197 4.84 -21.64 19.34
N ALA A 198 5.53 -20.83 20.15
CA ALA A 198 6.41 -21.33 21.21
C ALA A 198 5.62 -22.12 22.27
N PHE A 199 4.41 -21.68 22.64
CA PHE A 199 3.54 -22.38 23.57
C PHE A 199 3.08 -23.75 23.03
N ASN A 200 2.58 -23.80 21.79
CA ASN A 200 2.05 -25.03 21.19
C ASN A 200 3.15 -26.02 20.76
N SER A 201 4.39 -25.56 20.59
CA SER A 201 5.53 -26.41 20.22
C SER A 201 6.24 -27.03 21.44
N LYS A 202 5.80 -26.76 22.68
CA LYS A 202 6.43 -27.27 23.92
C LYS A 202 6.42 -28.79 24.04
N SER A 203 5.40 -29.46 23.48
CA SER A 203 5.21 -30.91 23.61
C SER A 203 5.87 -31.72 22.48
N GLY A 204 6.72 -31.09 21.66
CA GLY A 204 7.39 -31.69 20.50
C GLY A 204 6.69 -31.36 19.18
N GLY A 205 7.46 -31.07 18.13
CA GLY A 205 6.96 -30.60 16.83
C GLY A 205 6.90 -29.08 16.70
N PHE A 206 6.91 -28.55 15.46
CA PHE A 206 6.76 -27.12 15.18
C PHE A 206 5.36 -26.84 14.62
N PHE A 207 4.51 -26.20 15.43
CA PHE A 207 3.14 -25.86 15.07
C PHE A 207 2.98 -24.36 14.96
N LEU A 208 3.17 -23.82 13.75
CA LEU A 208 3.00 -22.39 13.49
C LEU A 208 1.55 -22.00 13.83
N THR A 209 1.41 -21.18 14.87
CA THR A 209 0.11 -20.70 15.35
C THR A 209 0.04 -19.21 15.14
N THR A 210 -0.58 -18.80 14.02
CA THR A 210 -0.65 -17.39 13.65
C THR A 210 -1.64 -16.64 14.53
N VAL A 211 -1.21 -15.46 14.98
CA VAL A 211 -2.04 -14.52 15.74
C VAL A 211 -2.02 -13.20 15.02
N GLY A 212 -3.13 -12.48 15.05
CA GLY A 212 -3.17 -11.11 14.56
C GLY A 212 -4.45 -10.41 14.95
N ARG A 213 -4.38 -9.08 15.03
CA ARG A 213 -5.48 -8.20 15.45
C ARG A 213 -6.76 -8.39 14.64
N VAL A 214 -6.67 -8.88 13.40
CA VAL A 214 -7.83 -9.16 12.52
C VAL A 214 -8.13 -10.65 12.45
N GLN A 215 -7.16 -11.50 12.09
CA GLN A 215 -7.40 -12.93 11.88
C GLN A 215 -7.90 -13.64 13.15
N THR A 216 -7.40 -13.26 14.34
CA THR A 216 -7.73 -13.94 15.58
C THR A 216 -9.15 -13.62 16.05
N PRO A 217 -9.61 -12.35 16.09
CA PRO A 217 -11.03 -12.06 16.36
C PRO A 217 -11.98 -12.68 15.33
N THR A 218 -11.62 -12.68 14.05
CA THR A 218 -12.44 -13.32 13.01
C THR A 218 -12.60 -14.83 13.28
N LEU A 219 -11.52 -15.51 13.68
CA LEU A 219 -11.60 -16.92 14.08
C LEU A 219 -12.46 -17.10 15.34
N SER A 220 -12.35 -16.20 16.32
CA SER A 220 -13.15 -16.24 17.56
C SER A 220 -14.65 -16.27 17.26
N ILE A 221 -15.13 -15.42 16.33
CA ILE A 221 -16.54 -15.38 15.94
C ILE A 221 -17.05 -16.75 15.44
N VAL A 222 -16.23 -17.45 14.65
CA VAL A 222 -16.57 -18.77 14.12
C VAL A 222 -16.56 -19.82 15.24
N VAL A 223 -15.56 -19.80 16.10
CA VAL A 223 -15.44 -20.71 17.25
C VAL A 223 -16.62 -20.54 18.21
N GLU A 224 -16.95 -19.30 18.58
CA GLU A 224 -18.08 -18.99 19.45
C GLU A 224 -19.41 -19.47 18.85
N ARG A 225 -19.62 -19.30 17.54
CA ARG A 225 -20.81 -19.81 16.86
C ARG A 225 -20.88 -21.34 16.91
N GLU A 226 -19.76 -22.01 16.65
CA GLU A 226 -19.68 -23.46 16.68
C GLU A 226 -19.93 -24.01 18.10
N GLU A 227 -19.44 -23.33 19.14
CA GLU A 227 -19.76 -23.69 20.52
C GLU A 227 -21.25 -23.58 20.83
N LEU A 228 -21.92 -22.53 20.36
CA LEU A 228 -23.36 -22.37 20.52
C LEU A 228 -24.13 -23.49 19.83
N ILE A 229 -23.71 -23.90 18.63
CA ILE A 229 -24.30 -25.02 17.89
C ILE A 229 -24.11 -26.34 18.66
N ARG A 230 -22.90 -26.61 19.18
CA ARG A 230 -22.61 -27.82 19.95
C ARG A 230 -23.37 -27.91 21.27
N LYS A 231 -23.63 -26.76 21.90
CA LYS A 231 -24.39 -26.63 23.15
C LYS A 231 -25.91 -26.56 22.92
N PHE A 232 -26.36 -26.44 21.67
CA PHE A 232 -27.78 -26.34 21.35
C PHE A 232 -28.50 -27.66 21.66
N VAL A 233 -29.53 -27.57 22.49
CA VAL A 233 -30.43 -28.69 22.79
C VAL A 233 -31.77 -28.38 22.13
N SER A 234 -32.09 -29.13 21.08
CA SER A 234 -33.36 -28.98 20.36
C SER A 234 -34.55 -29.21 21.30
N LYS A 235 -35.60 -28.41 21.12
CA LYS A 235 -36.86 -28.52 21.87
C LYS A 235 -38.02 -28.44 20.89
N ASP A 236 -39.00 -29.31 21.10
CA ASP A 236 -40.22 -29.30 20.31
C ASP A 236 -41.06 -28.06 20.67
N TYR A 237 -41.67 -27.46 19.64
CA TYR A 237 -42.66 -26.40 19.78
C TYR A 237 -43.69 -26.54 18.65
N TRP A 238 -44.87 -25.95 18.84
CA TRP A 238 -45.97 -26.04 17.89
C TRP A 238 -46.32 -24.64 17.38
N GLU A 239 -46.57 -24.52 16.08
CA GLU A 239 -47.09 -23.31 15.44
C GLU A 239 -48.50 -23.57 14.91
N VAL A 240 -49.39 -22.59 15.06
CA VAL A 240 -50.70 -22.61 14.41
C VAL A 240 -50.59 -21.80 13.12
N LYS A 241 -50.78 -22.46 11.98
CA LYS A 241 -50.83 -21.83 10.65
C LYS A 241 -52.25 -21.89 10.13
N ALA A 242 -52.80 -20.76 9.72
CA ALA A 242 -54.14 -20.66 9.13
C ALA A 242 -54.07 -19.84 7.84
N GLU A 243 -54.75 -20.33 6.81
CA GLU A 243 -54.94 -19.63 5.54
C GLU A 243 -56.37 -19.08 5.51
N PHE A 244 -56.51 -17.79 5.23
CA PHE A 244 -57.81 -17.12 5.19
C PHE A 244 -58.10 -16.64 3.79
N ILE A 245 -59.32 -16.90 3.31
CA ILE A 245 -59.82 -16.35 2.05
C ILE A 245 -60.40 -14.96 2.35
N ALA A 246 -59.88 -13.93 1.71
CA ALA A 246 -60.45 -12.58 1.79
C ALA A 246 -61.75 -12.52 0.98
N CYS A 247 -62.86 -12.27 1.65
CA CYS A 247 -64.16 -12.06 0.99
C CYS A 247 -64.35 -10.56 0.74
N SER A 248 -64.19 -10.10 -0.50
CA SER A 248 -64.57 -8.74 -0.89
C SER A 248 -66.10 -8.63 -0.91
N ARG A 249 -66.68 -7.91 0.06
CA ARG A 249 -68.11 -7.54 -0.01
C ARG A 249 -68.25 -6.37 -0.98
N GLU A 250 -68.91 -6.58 -2.12
CA GLU A 250 -69.54 -5.48 -2.85
C GLU A 250 -70.65 -4.91 -1.98
N SER A 251 -70.49 -3.66 -1.55
CA SER A 251 -71.54 -2.89 -0.90
C SER A 251 -72.50 -2.38 -1.97
N THR A 252 -73.61 -3.06 -2.20
CA THR A 252 -74.76 -2.46 -2.88
C THR A 252 -75.44 -1.53 -1.87
N LEU A 253 -75.29 -0.22 -2.09
CA LEU A 253 -76.08 0.81 -1.42
C LEU A 253 -77.46 0.86 -2.11
N GLU A 254 -78.52 0.57 -1.37
CA GLU A 254 -79.87 1.07 -1.64
C GLU A 254 -80.19 2.19 -0.65
#